data_AF-A0A9W9KR43-F1
#
_entry.id   AF-A0A9W9KR43-F1
#
_cell.length_a   1.000
_cell.length_b   1.000
_cell.length_c   1.000
_cell.angle_alpha   90.00
_cell.angle_beta   90.00
_cell.angle_gamma   90.00
#
_symmetry.space_group_name_H-M   'P 1'
#
loop_
_entity.id
_entity.type
_entity.pdbx_description
1 polymer ?
#
loop_
_entity_poly.entity_id
_entity_poly.type
_entity_poly.pdbx_seq_one_letter_code
_entity_poly.pdbx_strand_id
1 'polypeptide(L)'
;MSAQLDVNIDKIDGQMVELIDAFESHPQIQPPNTHPTVFFLLDFIRNTHRMLKDVDPAKFAAGDSGARNAAQEILGRNQFANVLVNDSSGKLALMTGSDPNNPVDLGPEIKAKARALTEV
;
A
#
# COMPACT_ATOMS: atom_id res chain seq x y z
N MET A 1 -7.54 -14.91 24.57
CA MET A 1 -7.03 -15.73 23.46
C MET A 1 -7.12 -14.89 22.20
N SER A 2 -6.03 -14.24 21.82
CA SER A 2 -5.93 -13.52 20.55
C SER A 2 -5.82 -14.56 19.43
N ALA A 3 -6.75 -14.56 18.48
CA ALA A 3 -6.65 -15.38 17.29
C ALA A 3 -5.36 -14.99 16.55
N GLN A 4 -4.45 -15.94 16.42
CA GLN A 4 -3.16 -15.75 15.78
C GLN A 4 -3.43 -15.67 14.27
N LEU A 5 -3.32 -14.46 13.71
CA LEU A 5 -3.33 -14.27 12.26
C LEU A 5 -2.08 -14.95 11.68
N ASP A 6 -2.29 -16.02 10.92
CA ASP A 6 -1.26 -16.65 10.09
C ASP A 6 -0.99 -15.75 8.87
N VAL A 7 -0.32 -14.63 9.13
CA VAL A 7 0.05 -13.67 8.08
C VAL A 7 1.06 -14.33 7.14
N ASN A 8 0.68 -14.47 5.87
CA ASN A 8 1.58 -14.96 4.83
C ASN A 8 2.40 -13.79 4.25
N ILE A 9 3.59 -13.59 4.80
CA ILE A 9 4.52 -12.52 4.41
C ILE A 9 4.89 -12.59 2.92
N ASP A 10 5.14 -13.79 2.38
CA ASP A 10 5.52 -13.97 0.98
C ASP A 10 4.39 -13.59 0.02
N LYS A 11 3.15 -13.95 0.38
CA LYS A 11 1.95 -13.55 -0.39
C LYS A 11 1.81 -12.03 -0.41
N ILE A 12 1.97 -11.37 0.74
CA ILE A 12 1.88 -9.92 0.85
C ILE A 12 3.00 -9.27 0.00
N ASP A 13 4.22 -9.79 0.07
CA ASP A 13 5.36 -9.28 -0.71
C ASP A 13 5.05 -9.29 -2.22
N GLY A 14 4.57 -10.43 -2.73
CA GLY A 14 4.19 -10.56 -4.15
C GLY A 14 3.07 -9.59 -4.56
N GLN A 15 2.03 -9.46 -3.73
CA GLN A 15 0.92 -8.53 -4.01
C GLN A 15 1.35 -7.06 -3.93
N MET A 16 2.28 -6.72 -3.04
CA MET A 16 2.83 -5.36 -2.96
C MET A 16 3.68 -5.02 -4.18
N VAL A 17 4.49 -5.97 -4.68
CA VAL A 17 5.24 -5.81 -5.94
C VAL A 17 4.29 -5.55 -7.10
N GLU A 18 3.24 -6.37 -7.23
CA GLU A 18 2.24 -6.17 -8.28
C GLU A 18 1.55 -4.79 -8.21
N LEU A 19 1.24 -4.30 -7.00
CA LEU A 19 0.65 -2.98 -6.82
C LEU A 19 1.63 -1.88 -7.20
N ILE A 20 2.90 -2.00 -6.80
CA ILE A 20 3.96 -1.06 -7.15
C ILE A 20 4.12 -0.99 -8.67
N ASP A 21 4.20 -2.13 -9.35
CA ASP A 21 4.34 -2.20 -10.82
C ASP A 21 3.16 -1.50 -11.54
N ALA A 22 1.94 -1.65 -11.02
CA ALA A 22 0.77 -0.98 -11.57
C ALA A 22 0.84 0.56 -11.42
N PHE A 23 1.32 1.04 -10.27
CA PHE A 23 1.58 2.48 -10.08
C PHE A 23 2.72 2.99 -10.95
N GLU A 24 3.81 2.23 -11.08
CA GLU A 24 4.95 2.59 -11.93
C GLU A 24 4.58 2.62 -13.42
N SER A 25 3.59 1.84 -13.83
CA SER A 25 3.04 1.85 -15.19
C SER A 25 1.97 2.93 -15.42
N HIS A 26 1.53 3.62 -14.36
CA HIS A 26 0.46 4.61 -14.47
C HIS A 26 0.91 5.83 -15.31
N PRO A 27 0.14 6.29 -16.32
CA PRO A 27 0.57 7.38 -17.20
C PRO A 27 0.96 8.67 -16.47
N GLN A 28 0.31 8.95 -15.34
CA GLN A 28 0.57 10.14 -14.55
C GLN A 28 1.76 10.03 -13.59
N ILE A 29 2.46 8.89 -13.50
CA ILE A 29 3.77 8.86 -12.82
C ILE A 29 4.91 9.22 -13.77
N GLN A 30 4.68 9.10 -15.08
CA GLN A 30 5.72 9.23 -16.09
C GLN A 30 6.22 10.68 -16.22
N PRO A 31 7.52 10.89 -16.53
CA PRO A 31 8.06 12.21 -16.82
C PRO A 31 7.35 12.91 -18.00
N PRO A 32 7.37 14.25 -18.08
CA PRO A 32 8.08 15.19 -17.20
C PRO A 32 7.27 15.64 -15.98
N ASN A 33 5.96 15.38 -15.94
CA ASN A 33 5.06 15.90 -14.92
C ASN A 33 4.38 14.75 -14.16
N THR A 34 5.02 14.32 -13.08
CA THR A 34 4.46 13.32 -12.17
C THR A 34 3.34 13.95 -11.34
N HIS A 35 2.15 13.34 -11.36
CA HIS A 35 1.00 13.80 -10.58
C HIS A 35 1.25 13.57 -9.08
N PRO A 36 1.10 14.60 -8.22
CA PRO A 36 1.57 14.53 -6.85
C PRO A 36 0.80 13.51 -6.00
N THR A 37 -0.51 13.32 -6.21
CA THR A 37 -1.27 12.26 -5.54
C THR A 37 -0.77 10.86 -5.90
N VAL A 38 -0.48 10.59 -7.18
CA VAL A 38 0.00 9.28 -7.64
C VAL A 38 1.39 9.02 -7.07
N PHE A 39 2.26 10.04 -7.08
CA PHE A 39 3.58 9.97 -6.46
C PHE A 39 3.51 9.68 -4.96
N PHE A 40 2.66 10.39 -4.22
CA PHE A 40 2.47 10.19 -2.79
C PHE A 40 2.03 8.75 -2.47
N LEU A 41 1.05 8.22 -3.21
CA LEU A 41 0.57 6.86 -3.02
C LEU A 41 1.66 5.83 -3.31
N LEU A 42 2.38 5.98 -4.43
CA LEU A 42 3.48 5.10 -4.79
C LEU A 42 4.59 5.13 -3.72
N ASP A 43 4.98 6.31 -3.22
CA ASP A 43 5.97 6.42 -2.16
C ASP A 43 5.49 5.77 -0.85
N PHE A 44 4.23 6.00 -0.46
CA PHE A 44 3.62 5.35 0.71
C PHE A 44 3.65 3.82 0.62
N ILE A 45 3.31 3.26 -0.55
CA ILE A 45 3.31 1.81 -0.79
C ILE A 45 4.73 1.27 -0.78
N ARG A 46 5.69 1.94 -1.45
CA ARG A 46 7.11 1.55 -1.43
C ARG A 46 7.70 1.59 -0.02
N ASN A 47 7.39 2.62 0.76
CA ASN A 47 7.82 2.70 2.17
C ASN A 47 7.27 1.52 2.99
N THR A 48 6.01 1.16 2.78
CA THR A 48 5.39 0.01 3.45
C THR A 48 6.02 -1.31 3.00
N HIS A 49 6.38 -1.44 1.71
CA HIS A 49 7.04 -2.63 1.18
C HIS A 49 8.46 -2.79 1.73
N ARG A 50 9.22 -1.69 1.88
CA ARG A 50 10.52 -1.71 2.55
C ARG A 50 10.40 -2.18 4.00
N MET A 51 9.38 -1.74 4.73
CA MET A 51 9.14 -2.24 6.09
C MET A 51 8.86 -3.75 6.12
N LEU A 52 8.14 -4.28 5.13
CA LEU A 52 7.94 -5.72 5.00
C LEU A 52 9.26 -6.47 4.79
N LYS A 53 10.15 -5.93 3.93
CA LYS A 53 11.48 -6.50 3.68
C LYS A 53 12.38 -6.50 4.92
N ASP A 54 12.16 -5.56 5.85
CA ASP A 54 12.90 -5.48 7.11
C ASP A 54 12.38 -6.46 8.19
N VAL A 55 11.25 -7.13 7.96
CA VAL A 55 10.74 -8.16 8.89
C VAL A 55 11.60 -9.42 8.77
N ASP A 56 12.25 -9.80 9.87
CA ASP A 56 13.00 -11.06 9.97
C ASP A 56 12.03 -12.26 9.99
N PRO A 57 12.05 -13.12 8.95
CA PRO A 57 11.11 -14.24 8.85
C PRO A 57 11.31 -15.28 9.97
N ALA A 58 12.55 -15.48 10.44
CA ALA A 58 12.84 -16.44 11.50
C ALA A 58 12.28 -15.96 12.84
N LYS A 59 12.40 -14.66 13.14
CA LYS A 59 11.79 -14.05 14.33
C LYS A 59 10.27 -14.07 14.25
N PHE A 60 9.70 -13.77 13.09
CA PHE A 60 8.25 -13.83 12.89
C PHE A 60 7.70 -15.25 13.13
N ALA A 61 8.36 -16.27 12.56
CA ALA A 61 8.02 -17.68 12.75
C ALA A 61 8.17 -18.12 14.22
N ALA A 62 9.19 -17.62 14.92
CA ALA A 62 9.41 -17.86 16.34
C ALA A 62 8.43 -17.12 17.27
N GLY A 63 7.54 -16.28 16.73
CA GLY A 63 6.55 -15.55 17.51
C GLY A 63 7.10 -14.31 18.23
N ASP A 64 8.23 -13.77 17.77
CA ASP A 64 8.80 -12.53 18.30
C ASP A 64 7.79 -11.37 18.20
N SER A 65 7.58 -10.67 19.32
CA SER A 65 6.57 -9.61 19.40
C SER A 65 6.91 -8.41 18.51
N GLY A 66 8.18 -8.08 18.34
CA GLY A 66 8.62 -7.01 17.45
C GLY A 66 8.31 -7.31 15.99
N ALA A 67 8.68 -8.51 15.53
CA ALA A 67 8.38 -8.96 14.17
C ALA A 67 6.87 -9.06 13.90
N ARG A 68 6.09 -9.52 14.89
CA ARG A 68 4.62 -9.60 14.79
C ARG A 68 3.95 -8.23 14.75
N ASN A 69 4.40 -7.27 15.57
CA ASN A 69 3.89 -5.91 15.54
C ASN A 69 4.21 -5.21 14.22
N ALA A 70 5.41 -5.41 13.67
CA ALA A 70 5.77 -4.88 12.36
C ALA A 70 4.85 -5.43 11.25
N ALA A 71 4.58 -6.74 11.25
CA ALA A 71 3.64 -7.35 10.31
C ALA A 71 2.22 -6.78 10.44
N GLN A 72 1.74 -6.56 11.68
CA GLN A 72 0.43 -5.93 11.91
C GLN A 72 0.36 -4.49 11.40
N GLU A 73 1.43 -3.70 11.60
CA GLU A 73 1.53 -2.34 11.06
C GLU A 73 1.48 -2.34 9.53
N ILE A 74 2.15 -3.28 8.87
CA ILE A 74 2.11 -3.43 7.41
C ILE A 74 0.69 -3.75 6.93
N LEU A 75 -0.03 -4.65 7.61
CA LEU A 75 -1.44 -4.94 7.30
C LEU A 75 -2.32 -3.69 7.46
N GLY A 76 -2.14 -2.93 8.53
CA GLY A 76 -2.86 -1.67 8.75
C GLY A 76 -2.59 -0.64 7.66
N ARG A 77 -1.33 -0.52 7.22
CA ARG A 77 -0.93 0.35 6.11
C ARG A 77 -1.51 -0.11 4.78
N ASN A 78 -1.60 -1.41 4.52
CA ASN A 78 -2.25 -1.95 3.33
C ASN A 78 -3.75 -1.65 3.31
N GLN A 79 -4.43 -1.78 4.46
CA GLN A 79 -5.82 -1.35 4.60
C GLN A 79 -5.96 0.16 4.35
N PHE A 80 -5.06 0.96 4.89
CA PHE A 80 -5.08 2.40 4.67
C PHE A 80 -4.78 2.79 3.22
N ALA A 81 -3.85 2.12 2.56
CA ALA A 81 -3.61 2.29 1.13
C ALA A 81 -4.89 2.03 0.33
N ASN A 82 -5.62 0.96 0.64
CA ASN A 82 -6.91 0.67 0.02
C ASN A 82 -7.95 1.78 0.26
N VAL A 83 -7.98 2.39 1.45
CA VAL A 83 -8.83 3.56 1.72
C VAL A 83 -8.41 4.75 0.84
N LEU A 84 -7.11 5.05 0.77
CA LEU A 84 -6.59 6.19 0.04
C LEU A 84 -6.83 6.09 -1.47
N VAL A 85 -6.61 4.92 -2.08
CA VAL A 85 -6.85 4.75 -3.53
C VAL A 85 -8.33 4.80 -3.90
N ASN A 86 -9.22 4.67 -2.92
CA ASN A 86 -10.67 4.80 -3.07
C ASN A 86 -11.22 6.11 -2.50
N ASP A 87 -10.37 7.08 -2.13
CA ASP A 87 -10.84 8.38 -1.65
C ASP A 87 -11.62 9.10 -2.74
N SER A 88 -12.93 9.29 -2.51
CA SER A 88 -13.81 10.08 -3.35
C SER A 88 -14.19 11.41 -2.70
N SER A 89 -13.63 11.72 -1.53
CA SER A 89 -13.97 12.95 -0.79
C SER A 89 -13.18 14.18 -1.23
N GLY A 90 -12.12 13.99 -2.02
CA GLY A 90 -11.20 15.04 -2.45
C GLY A 90 -10.17 15.43 -1.38
N LYS A 91 -10.21 14.83 -0.19
CA LYS A 91 -9.27 15.13 0.90
C LYS A 91 -7.84 14.71 0.55
N LEU A 92 -7.67 13.55 -0.08
CA LEU A 92 -6.34 13.10 -0.51
C LEU A 92 -5.75 14.05 -1.57
N ALA A 93 -6.57 14.48 -2.53
CA ALA A 93 -6.17 15.47 -3.53
C ALA A 93 -5.72 16.77 -2.85
N LEU A 94 -6.50 17.30 -1.89
CA LEU A 94 -6.13 18.49 -1.13
C LEU A 94 -4.80 18.32 -0.36
N MET A 95 -4.63 17.19 0.34
CA MET A 95 -3.40 16.90 1.10
C MET A 95 -2.15 16.80 0.23
N THR A 96 -2.33 16.44 -1.04
CA THR A 96 -1.24 16.28 -2.01
C THR A 96 -1.13 17.47 -2.97
N GLY A 97 -1.84 18.57 -2.70
CA GLY A 97 -1.78 19.80 -3.49
C GLY A 97 -2.46 19.72 -4.88
N SER A 98 -3.33 18.74 -5.10
CA SER A 98 -4.14 18.58 -6.31
C SER A 98 -5.53 19.21 -6.15
N ASP A 99 -6.27 19.33 -7.26
CA ASP A 99 -7.65 19.85 -7.25
C ASP A 99 -8.60 18.85 -6.56
N PRO A 100 -9.22 19.21 -5.41
CA PRO A 100 -10.14 18.32 -4.71
C PRO A 100 -11.46 18.06 -5.47
N ASN A 101 -11.82 18.90 -6.45
CA ASN A 101 -13.02 18.70 -7.26
C ASN A 101 -12.76 17.80 -8.48
N ASN A 102 -11.50 17.50 -8.77
CA ASN A 102 -11.08 16.66 -9.87
C ASN A 102 -9.94 15.72 -9.44
N PRO A 103 -10.20 14.79 -8.49
CA PRO A 103 -9.19 13.85 -8.02
C PRO A 103 -8.72 12.94 -9.16
N VAL A 104 -7.46 12.50 -9.09
CA VAL A 104 -6.90 11.54 -10.04
C VAL A 104 -7.72 10.25 -10.10
N ASP A 105 -8.00 9.78 -11.31
CA ASP A 105 -8.47 8.41 -11.52
C ASP A 105 -7.28 7.45 -11.62
N LEU A 106 -7.14 6.58 -10.61
CA LEU A 106 -6.12 5.53 -10.55
C LEU A 106 -6.48 4.30 -11.40
N GLY A 107 -7.71 4.23 -11.91
CA GLY A 107 -8.20 3.10 -12.68
C GLY A 107 -8.53 1.84 -11.86
N PRO A 108 -9.18 0.85 -12.50
CA PRO A 108 -9.68 -0.35 -11.83
C PRO A 108 -8.56 -1.31 -11.40
N GLU A 109 -7.43 -1.33 -12.11
CA GLU A 109 -6.32 -2.24 -11.81
C GLU A 109 -5.67 -1.93 -10.46
N ILE A 110 -5.27 -0.67 -10.23
CA ILE A 110 -4.68 -0.23 -8.96
C ILE A 110 -5.65 -0.49 -7.80
N LYS A 111 -6.94 -0.18 -7.99
CA LYS A 111 -7.98 -0.41 -6.97
C LYS A 111 -8.15 -1.89 -6.65
N ALA A 112 -8.14 -2.77 -7.65
CA ALA A 112 -8.23 -4.22 -7.44
C ALA A 112 -7.00 -4.77 -6.68
N LYS A 113 -5.79 -4.34 -7.06
CA LYS A 113 -4.55 -4.77 -6.41
C LYS A 113 -4.43 -4.26 -4.97
N ALA A 114 -4.85 -3.02 -4.70
CA ALA A 114 -4.91 -2.49 -3.33
C ALA A 114 -5.92 -3.25 -2.46
N ARG A 115 -7.08 -3.61 -3.02
CA ARG A 115 -8.07 -4.43 -2.33
C ARG A 115 -7.53 -5.82 -1.99
N ALA A 116 -6.79 -6.45 -2.90
CA ALA A 116 -6.22 -7.78 -2.70
C ALA A 116 -5.28 -7.86 -1.47
N LEU A 117 -4.62 -6.75 -1.11
CA LEU A 117 -3.78 -6.61 0.09
C LEU A 117 -4.59 -6.50 1.40
N THR A 118 -5.91 -6.34 1.35
CA THR A 118 -6.80 -6.32 2.53
C THR A 118 -7.43 -7.68 2.82
N GLU A 119 -7.32 -8.63 1.90
CA GLU A 119 -7.93 -9.97 1.95
C GLU A 119 -6.86 -11.06 2.22
N VAL A 120 -5.81 -10.69 2.97
CA VAL A 120 -4.63 -11.53 3.29
C VAL A 120 -4.70 -12.19 4.64
#